data_AF-A0A7S2FJM0-F1
#
_entry.id   AF-A0A7S2FJM0-F1
#
_cell.length_a   1.000
_cell.length_b   1.000
_cell.length_c   1.000
_cell.angle_alpha   90.00
_cell.angle_beta   90.00
_cell.angle_gamma   90.00
#
_symmetry.space_group_name_H-M   'P 1'
#
loop_
_entity.id
_entity.type
_entity.pdbx_description
1 polymer ?
#
loop_
_entity_poly.entity_id
_entity_poly.type
_entity_poly.pdbx_seq_one_letter_code
_entity_poly.pdbx_strand_id
1 'polypeptide(L)'
;RGMSTLPDWLDEVVERLTADNFSAIIDAFVDSHCACFLAGEETDEQRTAQEQYARLYDSRIETYLKTRGKRLEEFYAAVMAADNTAGDVTRREGRSLYASLKRVHDPVEVRKMMVQRAMERAETPR
;
A
#
# COMPACT_ATOMS: atom_id res chain seq x y z
N ARG A 1 10.06 11.99 -27.70
CA ARG A 1 10.56 11.42 -26.43
C ARG A 1 9.88 12.20 -25.32
N GLY A 2 8.79 11.67 -24.75
CA GLY A 2 8.17 12.27 -23.59
C GLY A 2 9.12 12.12 -22.42
N MET A 3 9.45 13.22 -21.75
CA MET A 3 10.14 13.15 -20.46
C MET A 3 9.11 12.62 -19.46
N SER A 4 9.41 11.50 -18.81
CA SER A 4 8.62 11.03 -17.68
C SER A 4 8.51 12.19 -16.70
N THR A 5 7.29 12.62 -16.40
CA THR A 5 7.02 13.73 -15.47
C THR A 5 7.19 13.31 -14.01
N LEU A 6 7.54 12.05 -13.78
CA LEU A 6 7.71 11.51 -12.44
C LEU A 6 9.13 11.70 -11.94
N PRO A 7 9.30 11.93 -10.64
CA PRO A 7 10.64 12.06 -10.09
C PRO A 7 11.40 10.74 -10.18
N ASP A 8 12.66 10.77 -10.65
CA ASP A 8 13.51 9.56 -10.78
C ASP A 8 13.62 8.77 -9.46
N TRP A 9 13.58 9.48 -8.32
CA TRP A 9 13.65 8.86 -7.00
C TRP A 9 12.42 8.03 -6.63
N LEU A 10 11.27 8.25 -7.29
CA LEU A 10 10.04 7.50 -7.03
C LEU A 10 10.19 6.05 -7.52
N ASP A 11 10.67 5.87 -8.75
CA ASP A 11 10.86 4.54 -9.34
C ASP A 11 11.87 3.73 -8.54
N GLU A 12 12.95 4.35 -8.06
CA GLU A 12 13.94 3.68 -7.21
C GLU A 12 13.36 3.24 -5.85
N VAL A 13 12.46 4.03 -5.25
CA VAL A 13 11.77 3.64 -4.02
C VAL A 13 10.82 2.47 -4.30
N VAL A 14 10.07 2.52 -5.40
CA VAL A 14 9.15 1.43 -5.82
C VAL A 14 9.91 0.14 -6.13
N GLU A 15 11.06 0.22 -6.81
CA GLU A 15 11.94 -0.93 -7.05
C GLU A 15 12.44 -1.54 -5.74
N ARG A 16 12.83 -0.71 -4.76
CA ARG A 16 13.27 -1.18 -3.45
C ARG A 16 12.15 -1.84 -2.65
N LEU A 17 10.95 -1.26 -2.65
CA LEU A 17 9.78 -1.87 -2.01
C LEU A 17 9.46 -3.23 -2.64
N THR A 18 9.54 -3.32 -3.97
CA THR A 18 9.33 -4.59 -4.68
C THR A 18 10.39 -5.62 -4.29
N ALA A 19 11.66 -5.24 -4.25
CA ALA A 19 12.77 -6.12 -3.86
C ALA A 19 12.70 -6.57 -2.39
N ASP A 20 12.12 -5.77 -1.50
CA ASP A 20 11.92 -6.08 -0.08
C ASP A 20 10.67 -6.95 0.20
N ASN A 21 10.04 -7.48 -0.86
CA ASN A 21 8.79 -8.25 -0.78
C ASN A 21 7.68 -7.48 -0.04
N PHE A 22 7.63 -6.16 -0.22
CA PHE A 22 6.72 -5.29 0.51
C PHE A 22 5.26 -5.76 0.40
N SER A 23 4.79 -6.12 -0.80
CA SER A 23 3.43 -6.65 -0.99
C SER A 23 3.17 -7.91 -0.18
N ALA A 24 4.13 -8.83 -0.10
CA ALA A 24 3.98 -10.07 0.67
C ALA A 24 3.92 -9.81 2.19
N ILE A 25 4.67 -8.82 2.68
CA ILE A 25 4.63 -8.39 4.09
C ILE A 25 3.25 -7.81 4.43
N ILE A 26 2.74 -6.95 3.55
CA ILE A 26 1.42 -6.34 3.69
C ILE A 26 0.33 -7.41 3.65
N ASP A 27 0.39 -8.33 2.68
CA ASP A 27 -0.55 -9.45 2.57
C ASP A 27 -0.55 -10.33 3.83
N ALA A 28 0.63 -10.64 4.38
CA ALA A 28 0.75 -11.42 5.60
C ALA A 28 0.15 -10.70 6.82
N PHE A 29 0.29 -9.38 6.90
CA PHE A 29 -0.34 -8.58 7.94
C PHE A 29 -1.87 -8.63 7.82
N VAL A 30 -2.40 -8.42 6.60
CA VAL A 30 -3.84 -8.48 6.32
C VAL A 30 -4.38 -9.85 6.69
N ASP A 31 -3.71 -10.92 6.27
CA ASP A 31 -4.11 -12.29 6.60
C ASP A 31 -4.16 -12.56 8.10
N SER A 32 -3.28 -11.94 8.88
CA SER A 32 -3.19 -12.15 10.33
C SER A 32 -4.25 -11.38 11.11
N HIS A 33 -4.77 -10.28 10.56
CA HIS A 33 -5.68 -9.36 11.27
C HIS A 33 -7.08 -9.27 10.64
N CYS A 34 -7.32 -9.85 9.47
CA CYS A 34 -8.60 -9.74 8.76
C CYS A 34 -9.78 -10.32 9.55
N ALA A 35 -9.56 -11.31 10.42
CA ALA A 35 -10.64 -12.01 11.13
C ALA A 35 -11.54 -11.07 11.96
N CYS A 36 -11.00 -10.01 12.56
CA CYS A 36 -11.79 -9.07 13.35
C CYS A 36 -12.72 -8.18 12.50
N PHE A 37 -12.55 -8.16 11.16
CA PHE A 37 -13.34 -7.36 10.22
C PHE A 37 -14.64 -8.03 9.73
N LEU A 38 -14.91 -9.28 10.13
CA LEU A 38 -16.21 -9.93 9.88
C LEU A 38 -17.31 -9.45 10.84
N ALA A 39 -16.93 -8.80 11.95
CA ALA A 39 -17.89 -8.21 12.87
C ALA A 39 -18.59 -7.02 12.19
N GLY A 40 -19.93 -7.03 12.17
CA GLY A 40 -20.74 -6.01 11.48
C GLY A 40 -20.64 -4.60 12.08
N GLU A 41 -20.15 -4.48 13.31
CA GLU A 41 -19.90 -3.21 13.99
C GLU A 41 -18.40 -2.88 14.03
N GLU A 42 -18.07 -1.59 14.03
CA GLU A 42 -16.69 -1.13 14.13
C GLU A 42 -16.15 -1.31 15.56
N THR A 43 -15.17 -2.20 15.72
CA THR A 43 -14.57 -2.52 17.02
C THR A 43 -13.26 -1.77 17.26
N ASP A 44 -12.85 -1.65 18.53
CA ASP A 44 -11.52 -1.13 18.89
C ASP A 44 -10.39 -1.96 18.28
N GLU A 45 -10.61 -3.27 18.12
CA GLU A 45 -9.67 -4.18 17.47
C GLU A 45 -9.51 -3.86 15.98
N GLN A 46 -10.60 -3.57 15.27
CA GLN A 46 -10.55 -3.14 13.86
C GLN A 46 -9.79 -1.82 13.71
N ARG A 47 -10.05 -0.83 14.58
CA ARG A 47 -9.31 0.45 14.60
C ARG A 47 -7.82 0.23 14.86
N THR A 48 -7.49 -0.60 15.86
CA THR A 48 -6.10 -0.93 16.19
C THR A 48 -5.39 -1.59 15.01
N ALA A 49 -6.03 -2.54 14.33
CA ALA A 49 -5.47 -3.19 13.15
C ALA A 49 -5.25 -2.21 11.99
N GLN A 50 -6.16 -1.25 11.77
CA GLN A 50 -5.98 -0.19 10.77
C GLN A 50 -4.82 0.75 11.10
N GLU A 51 -4.68 1.18 12.35
CA GLU A 51 -3.57 2.03 12.77
C GLU A 51 -2.22 1.30 12.64
N GLN A 52 -2.16 0.03 13.03
CA GLN A 52 -0.97 -0.80 12.89
C GLN A 52 -0.61 -1.02 11.42
N TYR A 53 -1.62 -1.24 10.57
CA TYR A 53 -1.45 -1.33 9.13
C TYR A 53 -0.80 -0.06 8.57
N ALA A 54 -1.37 1.11 8.87
CA ALA A 54 -0.85 2.40 8.40
C ALA A 54 0.60 2.62 8.86
N ARG A 55 0.92 2.33 10.13
CA ARG A 55 2.28 2.45 10.66
C ARG A 55 3.27 1.51 9.99
N LEU A 56 2.89 0.24 9.75
CA LEU A 56 3.73 -0.73 9.05
C LEU A 56 4.02 -0.24 7.62
N TYR A 57 2.99 0.27 6.96
CA TYR A 57 3.07 0.80 5.60
C TYR A 57 4.03 2.01 5.51
N ASP A 58 3.77 3.03 6.33
CA ASP A 58 4.52 4.28 6.36
C ASP A 58 5.98 4.05 6.77
N SER A 59 6.24 3.26 7.80
CA SER A 59 7.62 3.05 8.31
C SER A 59 8.54 2.40 7.28
N ARG A 60 8.04 1.47 6.47
CA ARG A 60 8.80 0.82 5.40
C ARG A 60 9.13 1.79 4.29
N ILE A 61 8.15 2.58 3.84
CA ILE A 61 8.37 3.60 2.81
C ILE A 61 9.36 4.65 3.32
N GLU A 62 9.15 5.16 4.55
CA GLU A 62 9.99 6.19 5.16
C GLU A 62 11.46 5.76 5.27
N THR A 63 11.73 4.47 5.50
CA THR A 63 13.09 3.91 5.51
C THR A 63 13.82 4.19 4.20
N TYR A 64 13.14 4.05 3.06
CA TYR A 64 13.74 4.32 1.75
C TYR A 64 13.77 5.82 1.43
N LEU A 65 12.75 6.58 1.85
CA LEU A 65 12.70 8.03 1.64
C LEU A 65 13.79 8.78 2.41
N LYS A 66 14.14 8.34 3.62
CA LYS A 66 15.22 8.91 4.42
C LYS A 66 16.55 8.89 3.67
N THR A 67 16.83 7.85 2.89
CA THR A 67 18.06 7.76 2.06
C THR A 67 18.09 8.78 0.91
N ARG A 68 16.95 9.38 0.58
CA ARG A 68 16.77 10.36 -0.50
C ARG A 68 16.48 11.77 0.02
N GLY A 69 16.44 11.97 1.34
CA GLY A 69 16.06 13.25 1.95
C GLY A 69 14.61 13.64 1.62
N LYS A 70 13.71 12.65 1.48
CA LYS A 70 12.30 12.83 1.13
C LYS A 70 11.37 12.55 2.30
N ARG A 71 10.21 13.19 2.31
CA ARG A 71 9.13 12.97 3.29
C ARG A 71 8.02 12.09 2.70
N LEU A 72 7.27 11.41 3.57
CA LEU A 72 6.11 10.59 3.17
C LEU A 72 5.08 11.38 2.35
N GLU A 73 4.83 12.63 2.73
CA GLU A 73 3.94 13.55 1.99
C GLU A 73 4.37 13.74 0.53
N GLU A 74 5.69 13.90 0.29
CA GLU A 74 6.24 14.03 -1.07
C GLU A 74 6.09 12.74 -1.87
N PHE A 75 6.23 11.59 -1.21
CA PHE A 75 6.02 10.28 -1.81
C PHE A 75 4.57 10.07 -2.24
N TYR A 76 3.61 10.29 -1.33
CA TYR A 76 2.20 10.14 -1.67
C TYR A 76 1.75 11.13 -2.74
N ALA A 77 2.22 12.37 -2.71
CA ALA A 77 1.94 13.33 -3.78
C ALA A 77 2.48 12.85 -5.15
N ALA A 78 3.68 12.27 -5.18
CA ALA A 78 4.28 11.73 -6.39
C ALA A 78 3.55 10.47 -6.90
N VAL A 79 3.15 9.55 -6.01
CA VAL A 79 2.32 8.38 -6.34
C VAL A 79 0.97 8.80 -6.93
N MET A 80 0.32 9.81 -6.34
CA MET A 80 -0.96 10.33 -6.85
C MET A 80 -0.81 11.03 -8.20
N ALA A 81 0.33 11.68 -8.46
CA ALA A 81 0.62 12.29 -9.75
C ALA A 81 0.92 11.26 -10.85
N ALA A 82 1.54 10.13 -10.50
CA ALA A 82 1.82 9.00 -11.40
C ALA A 82 0.55 8.35 -11.95
N ASP A 83 -0.51 8.27 -11.15
CA ASP A 83 -1.79 7.70 -11.57
C ASP A 83 -2.51 8.57 -12.63
N ASN A 84 -2.33 9.90 -12.57
CA ASN A 84 -2.91 10.84 -13.53
C ASN A 84 -2.15 10.88 -14.87
N THR A 85 -0.95 10.30 -14.93
CA THR A 85 -0.16 10.20 -16.17
C THR A 85 -0.37 8.82 -16.80
N ALA A 86 -1.52 8.66 -17.46
CA ALA A 86 -2.00 7.41 -18.08
C ALA A 86 -1.08 6.76 -19.15
N GLY A 87 0.12 7.30 -19.40
CA GLY A 87 1.00 6.87 -20.49
C GLY A 87 2.41 6.39 -20.10
N ASP A 88 2.93 6.75 -18.91
CA ASP A 88 4.40 6.72 -18.69
C ASP A 88 4.87 5.85 -17.52
N VAL A 89 3.98 5.09 -16.88
CA VAL A 89 4.40 4.04 -15.94
C VAL A 89 4.93 2.86 -16.75
N THR A 90 6.22 2.94 -17.09
CA THR A 90 6.96 2.10 -18.04
C THR A 90 7.05 0.63 -17.67
N ARG A 91 6.54 0.18 -16.51
CA ARG A 91 6.51 -1.25 -16.13
C ARG A 91 5.14 -1.68 -15.65
N ARG A 92 4.65 -2.80 -16.20
CA ARG A 92 3.35 -3.42 -15.87
C ARG A 92 3.23 -3.75 -14.38
N GLU A 93 4.34 -4.14 -13.76
CA GLU A 93 4.44 -4.45 -12.33
C GLU A 93 4.41 -3.20 -11.45
N GLY A 94 5.07 -2.11 -11.88
CA GLY A 94 5.04 -0.82 -11.18
C GLY A 94 3.63 -0.25 -11.08
N ARG A 95 2.82 -0.36 -12.15
CA ARG A 95 1.40 0.07 -12.13
C ARG A 95 0.57 -0.61 -11.05
N SER A 96 0.79 -1.91 -10.82
CA SER A 96 0.09 -2.65 -9.77
C SER A 96 0.49 -2.15 -8.38
N LEU A 97 1.78 -1.88 -8.16
CA LEU A 97 2.26 -1.39 -6.87
C LEU A 97 1.84 0.06 -6.62
N TYR A 98 1.81 0.94 -7.64
CA TYR A 98 1.27 2.30 -7.51
C TYR A 98 -0.22 2.31 -7.16
N ALA A 99 -1.02 1.43 -7.78
CA ALA A 99 -2.43 1.28 -7.43
C ALA A 99 -2.62 0.79 -5.99
N SER A 100 -1.78 -0.14 -5.52
CA SER A 100 -1.76 -0.56 -4.12
C SER A 100 -1.35 0.58 -3.18
N LEU A 101 -0.27 1.32 -3.51
CA LEU A 101 0.22 2.48 -2.78
C LEU A 101 -0.80 3.61 -2.63
N LYS A 102 -1.75 3.71 -3.55
CA LYS A 102 -2.88 4.65 -3.47
C LYS A 102 -3.98 4.16 -2.52
N ARG A 103 -4.42 2.90 -2.69
CA ARG A 103 -5.54 2.34 -1.92
C ARG A 103 -5.26 2.35 -0.42
N VAL A 104 -4.04 2.05 -0.04
CA VAL A 104 -3.62 1.96 1.36
C VAL A 104 -3.55 3.29 2.11
N HIS A 105 -3.51 4.42 1.40
CA HIS A 105 -3.61 5.75 2.02
C HIS A 105 -5.06 6.10 2.36
N ASP A 106 -6.05 5.34 1.88
CA ASP A 106 -7.46 5.51 2.21
C ASP A 106 -7.90 4.47 3.26
N PRO A 107 -8.21 4.89 4.50
CA PRO A 107 -8.69 3.99 5.55
C PRO A 107 -9.92 3.16 5.15
N VAL A 108 -10.77 3.69 4.26
CA VAL A 108 -11.95 2.99 3.75
C VAL A 108 -11.53 1.82 2.86
N GLU A 109 -10.56 2.02 1.99
CA GLU A 109 -10.03 0.97 1.11
C GLU A 109 -9.25 -0.08 1.90
N VAL A 110 -8.48 0.31 2.91
CA VAL A 110 -7.84 -0.62 3.86
C VAL A 110 -8.88 -1.49 4.55
N ARG A 111 -9.99 -0.88 5.01
CA ARG A 111 -11.10 -1.64 5.61
C ARG A 111 -11.71 -2.63 4.63
N LYS A 112 -12.02 -2.20 3.40
CA LYS A 112 -12.59 -3.08 2.36
C LYS A 112 -11.68 -4.27 2.07
N MET A 113 -10.37 -4.04 1.97
CA MET A 113 -9.38 -5.09 1.75
C MET A 113 -9.36 -6.09 2.91
N MET A 114 -9.39 -5.61 4.17
CA MET A 114 -9.43 -6.48 5.35
C MET A 114 -10.72 -7.31 5.40
N VAL A 115 -11.89 -6.70 5.14
CA VAL A 115 -13.18 -7.41 5.09
C VAL A 115 -13.18 -8.47 3.99
N GLN A 116 -12.75 -8.10 2.78
CA GLN A 116 -12.69 -9.00 1.64
C GLN A 116 -11.82 -10.23 1.95
N ARG A 117 -10.61 -10.02 2.49
CA ARG A 117 -9.73 -11.12 2.88
C ARG A 117 -10.34 -11.99 3.97
N ALA A 118 -11.05 -11.38 4.91
CA ALA A 118 -11.73 -12.13 5.97
C ALA A 118 -12.85 -13.03 5.42
N MET A 119 -13.62 -12.54 4.44
CA MET A 119 -14.65 -13.32 3.76
C MET A 119 -14.05 -14.51 3.00
N GLU A 120 -12.98 -14.28 2.23
CA GLU A 120 -12.27 -15.33 1.48
C GLU A 120 -11.76 -16.46 2.40
N ARG A 121 -11.28 -16.10 3.61
CA ARG A 121 -10.84 -17.09 4.62
C ARG A 121 -11.99 -17.83 5.28
N ALA A 122 -13.17 -17.22 5.40
CA ALA A 122 -14.36 -17.87 5.93
C ALA A 122 -14.95 -18.89 4.93
N GLU A 123 -14.85 -18.59 3.62
CA GLU A 123 -15.32 -19.46 2.53
C GLU A 123 -14.35 -20.62 2.22
N THR A 124 -13.09 -20.50 2.63
CA THR A 124 -12.05 -21.52 2.42
C THR A 124 -11.58 -22.11 3.75
N PRO A 125 -12.36 -23.00 4.39
CA PRO A 125 -11.93 -23.65 5.63
C PRO A 125 -10.68 -24.49 5.37
N ARG A 126 -9.62 -24.22 6.15
CA ARG A 126 -8.37 -25.01 6.15
C ARG A 126 -8.60 -26.41 6.69
#